data_AF-A0A923L9P1-F1
#
_entry.id   AF-A0A923L9P1-F1
#
_cell.length_a   1.000
_cell.length_b   1.000
_cell.length_c   1.000
_cell.angle_alpha   90.00
_cell.angle_beta   90.00
_cell.angle_gamma   90.00
#
_symmetry.space_group_name_H-M   'P 1'
#
loop_
_entity.id
_entity.type
_entity.pdbx_description
1 polymer ?
#
loop_
_entity_poly.entity_id
_entity_poly.type
_entity_poly.pdbx_seq_one_letter_code
_entity_poly.pdbx_strand_id
1 'polypeptide(L)'
;MTRVYKMPVLTAFYNYGHIRMEVSNEELLISWKEFFSKGTNWKDIDPGMNYEEYCQISDQEHLKKIWSMPIYYLLKSGKGFLLKKDSETLMLREEMREVIKNPAFAEQMGDVIEYRMTDYYWRRYREKCDIDKPKIMV
;
A
#
# COMPACT_ATOMS: atom_id res chain seq x y z
N MET A 1 -4.39 9.41 6.43
CA MET A 1 -3.84 9.45 5.06
C MET A 1 -5.01 9.65 4.12
N THR A 2 -4.88 10.49 3.09
CA THR A 2 -5.94 10.69 2.09
C THR A 2 -5.99 9.60 1.03
N ARG A 3 -4.93 8.78 0.89
CA ARG A 3 -4.85 7.62 -0.03
C ARG A 3 -4.03 6.48 0.59
N VAL A 4 -4.37 5.24 0.25
CA VAL A 4 -3.75 3.99 0.79
C VAL A 4 -2.78 3.30 -0.16
N TYR A 5 -2.36 3.98 -1.23
CA TYR A 5 -1.50 3.38 -2.25
C TYR A 5 -0.18 2.81 -1.72
N LYS A 6 0.31 3.22 -0.54
CA LYS A 6 1.51 2.66 0.10
C LYS A 6 1.30 1.25 0.67
N MET A 7 0.07 0.92 1.03
CA MET A 7 -0.28 -0.35 1.69
C MET A 7 0.04 -1.59 0.86
N PRO A 8 -0.23 -1.67 -0.46
CA PRO A 8 0.18 -2.81 -1.26
C PRO A 8 1.70 -3.04 -1.27
N VAL A 9 2.52 -1.98 -1.29
CA VAL A 9 3.98 -2.13 -1.21
C VAL A 9 4.42 -2.69 0.15
N LEU A 10 3.86 -2.17 1.25
CA LEU A 10 4.16 -2.68 2.59
C LEU A 10 3.65 -4.13 2.78
N THR A 11 2.53 -4.47 2.16
CA THR A 11 1.95 -5.83 2.19
C THR A 11 2.83 -6.81 1.41
N ALA A 12 3.39 -6.39 0.26
CA ALA A 12 4.34 -7.19 -0.50
C ALA A 12 5.58 -7.56 0.33
N PHE A 13 6.11 -6.60 1.11
CA PHE A 13 7.18 -6.89 2.07
C PHE A 13 6.73 -7.80 3.20
N TYR A 14 5.56 -7.55 3.79
CA TYR A 14 5.06 -8.32 4.93
C TYR A 14 4.81 -9.79 4.62
N ASN A 15 4.26 -10.08 3.42
CA ASN A 15 4.10 -11.44 2.89
C ASN A 15 3.48 -12.44 3.89
N TYR A 16 2.30 -12.09 4.41
CA TYR A 16 1.56 -12.94 5.36
C TYR A 16 2.38 -13.35 6.61
N GLY A 17 3.26 -12.47 7.08
CA GLY A 17 4.13 -12.71 8.25
C GLY A 17 5.53 -13.22 7.90
N HIS A 18 5.75 -13.63 6.65
CA HIS A 18 7.07 -14.05 6.15
C HIS A 18 7.81 -12.90 5.50
N ILE A 19 8.19 -11.91 6.31
CA ILE A 19 8.74 -10.64 5.82
C ILE A 19 9.90 -10.88 4.85
N ARG A 20 9.80 -10.28 3.66
CA ARG A 20 10.85 -10.32 2.63
C ARG A 20 11.87 -9.22 2.88
N MET A 21 13.15 -9.51 2.64
CA MET A 21 14.19 -8.46 2.58
C MET A 21 14.15 -7.67 1.28
N GLU A 22 13.69 -8.30 0.20
CA GLU A 22 13.62 -7.72 -1.14
C GLU A 22 12.26 -8.07 -1.76
N VAL A 23 11.70 -7.17 -2.55
CA VAL A 23 10.51 -7.41 -3.35
C VAL A 23 10.76 -6.97 -4.79
N SER A 24 10.50 -7.89 -5.69
CA SER A 24 10.59 -7.70 -7.14
C SER A 24 9.37 -6.94 -7.68
N ASN A 25 9.48 -6.45 -8.91
CA ASN A 25 8.36 -5.90 -9.68
C ASN A 25 7.17 -6.87 -9.77
N GLU A 26 7.42 -8.17 -9.92
CA GLU A 26 6.36 -9.18 -10.00
C GLU A 26 5.59 -9.28 -8.68
N GLU A 27 6.28 -9.38 -7.55
CA GLU A 27 5.66 -9.44 -6.22
C GLU A 27 4.92 -8.14 -5.87
N LEU A 28 5.50 -6.99 -6.25
CA LEU A 28 4.85 -5.69 -6.12
C LEU A 28 3.57 -5.62 -6.95
N LEU A 29 3.60 -6.13 -8.18
CA LEU A 29 2.47 -6.11 -9.10
C LEU A 29 1.34 -7.02 -8.61
N ILE A 30 1.66 -8.22 -8.12
CA ILE A 30 0.68 -9.14 -7.52
C ILE A 30 -0.01 -8.46 -6.34
N SER A 31 0.76 -7.96 -5.36
CA SER A 31 0.19 -7.30 -4.18
C SER A 31 -0.61 -6.04 -4.53
N TRP A 32 -0.15 -5.27 -5.51
CA TRP A 32 -0.87 -4.10 -6.03
C TRP A 32 -2.22 -4.48 -6.64
N LYS A 33 -2.26 -5.47 -7.53
CA LYS A 33 -3.50 -5.91 -8.19
C LYS A 33 -4.47 -6.55 -7.20
N GLU A 34 -3.98 -7.37 -6.27
CA GLU A 34 -4.79 -7.93 -5.18
C GLU A 34 -5.42 -6.85 -4.32
N PHE A 35 -4.69 -5.76 -4.06
CA PHE A 35 -5.20 -4.64 -3.30
C PHE A 35 -6.27 -3.88 -4.06
N PHE A 36 -5.98 -3.45 -5.28
CA PHE A 36 -6.84 -2.52 -6.01
C PHE A 36 -8.08 -3.18 -6.62
N SER A 37 -8.06 -4.50 -6.82
CA SER A 37 -9.24 -5.26 -7.26
C SER A 37 -10.31 -5.40 -6.16
N LYS A 38 -9.98 -5.15 -4.89
CA LYS A 38 -10.92 -5.24 -3.77
C LYS A 38 -11.87 -4.04 -3.71
N GLY A 39 -13.17 -4.33 -3.84
CA GLY A 39 -14.25 -3.36 -3.62
C GLY A 39 -14.13 -2.11 -4.50
N THR A 40 -13.88 -0.96 -3.88
CA THR A 40 -13.73 0.33 -4.59
C THR A 40 -12.34 0.93 -4.48
N ASN A 41 -11.33 0.14 -4.13
CA ASN A 41 -9.95 0.60 -3.98
C ASN A 41 -9.38 1.15 -5.28
N TRP A 42 -9.73 0.55 -6.43
CA TRP A 42 -9.31 1.01 -7.77
C TRP A 42 -9.55 2.51 -8.01
N LYS A 43 -10.57 3.12 -7.38
CA LYS A 43 -10.86 4.55 -7.46
C LYS A 43 -9.75 5.45 -6.90
N ASP A 44 -8.84 4.87 -6.10
CA ASP A 44 -7.74 5.60 -5.47
C ASP A 44 -6.47 5.61 -6.33
N ILE A 45 -6.47 4.91 -7.47
CA ILE A 45 -5.38 4.92 -8.45
C ILE A 45 -5.34 6.29 -9.13
N ASP A 46 -6.39 6.65 -9.87
CA ASP A 46 -6.52 7.94 -10.53
C ASP A 46 -7.89 8.57 -10.26
N PRO A 47 -7.96 9.85 -9.83
CA PRO A 47 -9.23 10.54 -9.64
C PRO A 47 -10.05 10.60 -10.92
N GLY A 48 -11.33 10.25 -10.84
CA GLY A 48 -12.26 10.33 -11.99
C GLY A 48 -12.23 9.12 -12.93
N MET A 49 -11.31 8.17 -12.70
CA MET A 49 -11.28 6.90 -13.43
C MET A 49 -12.59 6.13 -13.22
N ASN A 50 -13.07 5.47 -14.28
CA ASN A 50 -14.15 4.49 -14.22
C ASN A 50 -13.61 3.05 -14.17
N TYR A 51 -14.49 2.07 -13.90
CA TYR A 51 -14.03 0.70 -13.68
C TYR A 51 -13.50 0.03 -14.96
N GLU A 52 -14.05 0.36 -16.13
CA GLU A 52 -13.59 -0.18 -17.41
C GLU A 52 -12.17 0.30 -17.74
N GLU A 53 -11.89 1.59 -17.53
CA GLU A 53 -10.55 2.16 -17.64
C GLU A 53 -9.56 1.47 -16.69
N TYR A 54 -9.96 1.17 -15.45
CA TYR A 54 -9.14 0.41 -14.51
C TYR A 54 -8.80 -0.99 -15.04
N CYS A 55 -9.78 -1.72 -15.59
CA CYS A 55 -9.57 -3.06 -16.15
C CYS A 55 -8.63 -3.07 -17.36
N GLN A 56 -8.46 -1.94 -18.05
CA GLN A 56 -7.60 -1.80 -19.22
C GLN A 56 -6.16 -1.41 -18.88
N ILE A 57 -5.84 -1.13 -17.60
CA ILE A 57 -4.47 -0.78 -17.20
C ILE A 57 -3.55 -1.99 -17.41
N SER A 58 -2.54 -1.81 -18.26
CA SER A 58 -1.52 -2.83 -18.48
C SER A 58 -0.60 -3.01 -17.26
N ASP A 59 0.04 -4.16 -17.15
CA ASP A 59 1.03 -4.48 -16.11
C ASP A 59 2.17 -3.46 -16.08
N GLN A 60 2.64 -3.05 -17.27
CA GLN A 60 3.66 -2.02 -17.39
C GLN A 60 3.19 -0.66 -16.84
N GLU A 61 1.94 -0.30 -17.08
CA GLU A 61 1.37 0.95 -16.57
C GLU A 61 1.12 0.89 -15.05
N HIS A 62 0.70 -0.27 -14.52
CA HIS A 62 0.67 -0.52 -13.09
C HIS A 62 2.05 -0.36 -12.46
N LEU A 63 3.10 -0.95 -13.04
CA LEU A 63 4.46 -0.81 -12.54
C LEU A 63 4.94 0.63 -12.53
N LYS A 64 4.69 1.42 -13.59
CA LYS A 64 5.00 2.86 -13.59
C LYS A 64 4.30 3.60 -12.44
N LYS A 65 3.02 3.29 -12.18
CA LYS A 65 2.27 3.89 -11.07
C LYS A 65 2.82 3.46 -9.71
N ILE A 66 3.17 2.20 -9.53
CA ILE A 66 3.82 1.68 -8.31
C ILE A 66 5.13 2.45 -8.04
N TRP A 67 5.98 2.62 -9.04
CA TRP A 67 7.27 3.31 -8.86
C TRP A 67 7.12 4.82 -8.62
N SER A 68 6.22 5.49 -9.36
CA SER A 68 6.02 6.94 -9.28
C SER A 68 5.20 7.39 -8.08
N MET A 69 4.36 6.53 -7.51
CA MET A 69 3.48 6.86 -6.38
C MET A 69 3.97 6.23 -5.07
N PRO A 70 3.59 4.99 -4.68
CA PRO A 70 3.93 4.49 -3.36
C PRO A 70 5.42 4.42 -3.12
N ILE A 71 6.21 3.90 -4.06
CA ILE A 71 7.65 3.72 -3.85
C ILE A 71 8.33 5.07 -3.70
N TYR A 72 8.08 6.02 -4.59
CA TYR A 72 8.62 7.38 -4.49
C TYR A 72 8.35 8.01 -3.11
N TYR A 73 7.10 7.97 -2.64
CA TYR A 73 6.75 8.55 -1.35
C TYR A 73 7.26 7.72 -0.17
N LEU A 74 7.35 6.40 -0.28
CA LEU A 74 7.90 5.51 0.76
C LEU A 74 9.39 5.73 0.93
N LEU A 75 10.16 5.85 -0.15
CA LEU A 75 11.59 6.18 -0.09
C LEU A 75 11.81 7.56 0.55
N LYS A 76 10.99 8.55 0.18
CA LYS A 76 11.07 9.90 0.75
C LYS A 76 10.68 9.94 2.23
N SER A 77 9.64 9.22 2.65
CA SER A 77 9.17 9.22 4.05
C SER A 77 9.88 8.20 4.94
N GLY A 78 10.47 7.16 4.36
CA GLY A 78 10.98 5.98 5.05
C GLY A 78 12.34 6.17 5.70
N LYS A 79 12.92 7.38 5.68
CA LYS A 79 14.18 7.74 6.36
C LYS A 79 15.31 6.71 6.16
N GLY A 80 15.36 6.07 4.98
CA GLY A 80 16.37 5.08 4.63
C GLY A 80 16.12 3.64 5.09
N PHE A 81 14.93 3.28 5.59
CA PHE A 81 14.54 1.88 5.84
C PHE A 81 14.26 1.10 4.56
N LEU A 82 13.79 1.79 3.52
CA LEU A 82 13.59 1.26 2.17
C LEU A 82 14.66 1.82 1.25
N LEU A 83 15.22 0.96 0.41
CA LEU A 83 16.27 1.28 -0.54
C LEU A 83 15.90 0.72 -1.92
N LYS A 84 16.31 1.42 -2.98
CA LYS A 84 16.29 0.84 -4.32
C LYS A 84 17.53 -0.01 -4.49
N LYS A 85 17.38 -1.29 -4.79
CA LYS A 85 18.50 -2.14 -5.17
C LYS A 85 18.87 -1.88 -6.63
N ASP A 86 17.86 -1.84 -7.49
CA ASP A 86 17.96 -1.53 -8.92
C ASP A 86 16.62 -0.95 -9.42
N SER A 87 16.38 -0.98 -10.73
CA SER A 87 15.14 -0.50 -11.36
C SER A 87 13.94 -1.42 -11.19
N GLU A 88 14.14 -2.65 -10.71
CA GLU A 88 13.12 -3.70 -10.64
C GLU A 88 12.92 -4.28 -9.23
N THR A 89 13.82 -3.94 -8.30
CA THR A 89 13.84 -4.50 -6.95
C THR A 89 13.91 -3.40 -5.90
N LEU A 90 12.97 -3.46 -4.96
CA LEU A 90 12.95 -2.65 -3.75
C LEU A 90 13.38 -3.51 -2.56
N MET A 91 14.20 -2.97 -1.66
CA MET A 91 14.72 -3.73 -0.53
C MET A 91 14.58 -2.99 0.79
N LEU A 92 14.54 -3.75 1.88
CA LEU A 92 14.79 -3.26 3.22
C LEU A 92 16.29 -3.01 3.41
N ARG A 93 16.61 -2.11 4.33
CA ARG A 93 17.99 -1.90 4.76
C ARG A 93 18.55 -3.18 5.39
N GLU A 94 19.84 -3.46 5.16
CA GLU A 94 20.50 -4.71 5.56
C GLU A 94 20.39 -5.02 7.08
N GLU A 95 20.41 -3.99 7.93
CA GLU A 95 20.25 -4.08 9.38
C GLU A 95 18.90 -4.69 9.79
N MET A 96 17.90 -4.69 8.88
CA MET A 96 16.61 -5.34 9.12
C MET A 96 16.69 -6.86 9.07
N ARG A 97 17.75 -7.46 8.49
CA ARG A 97 17.84 -8.91 8.24
C ARG A 97 17.68 -9.77 9.49
N GLU A 98 18.22 -9.33 10.62
CA GLU A 98 18.02 -10.01 11.90
C GLU A 98 16.72 -9.59 12.60
N VAL A 99 16.28 -8.34 12.42
CA VAL A 99 15.04 -7.81 13.02
C VAL A 99 13.82 -8.56 12.51
N ILE A 100 13.75 -8.83 11.20
CA ILE A 100 12.60 -9.50 10.57
C ILE A 100 12.45 -10.96 10.99
N LYS A 101 13.49 -11.58 11.57
CA LYS A 101 13.41 -12.94 12.12
C LYS A 101 12.70 -12.99 13.47
N ASN A 102 12.52 -11.84 14.13
CA ASN A 102 11.80 -11.77 15.40
C ASN A 102 10.29 -11.91 15.15
N PRO A 103 9.62 -12.97 15.65
CA PRO A 103 8.19 -13.17 15.45
C PRO A 103 7.34 -12.00 15.97
N ALA A 104 7.72 -11.39 17.09
CA ALA A 104 7.00 -10.25 17.64
C ALA A 104 7.07 -9.02 16.72
N PHE A 105 8.19 -8.84 16.01
CA PHE A 105 8.31 -7.77 15.02
C PHE A 105 7.39 -8.04 13.81
N ALA A 106 7.35 -9.28 13.33
CA ALA A 106 6.47 -9.67 12.24
C ALA A 106 5.00 -9.46 12.61
N GLU A 107 4.58 -9.90 13.80
CA GLU A 107 3.23 -9.67 14.32
C GLU A 107 2.89 -8.17 14.37
N GLN A 108 3.74 -7.35 14.99
CA GLN A 108 3.53 -5.91 15.08
C GLN A 108 3.50 -5.21 13.71
N MET A 109 4.29 -5.67 12.73
CA MET A 109 4.23 -5.16 11.37
C MET A 109 2.86 -5.46 10.73
N GLY A 110 2.35 -6.67 10.94
CA GLY A 110 1.00 -7.07 10.53
C GLY A 110 -0.08 -6.18 11.16
N ASP A 111 -0.04 -6.01 12.49
CA ASP A 111 -1.00 -5.19 13.24
C ASP A 111 -1.04 -3.74 12.72
N VAL A 112 0.13 -3.14 12.47
CA VAL A 112 0.21 -1.77 11.94
C VAL A 112 -0.37 -1.70 10.53
N ILE A 113 -0.10 -2.70 9.68
CA ILE A 113 -0.67 -2.76 8.32
C ILE A 113 -2.19 -2.88 8.39
N GLU A 114 -2.71 -3.80 9.20
CA GLU A 114 -4.15 -4.02 9.38
C GLU A 114 -4.83 -2.78 9.96
N TYR A 115 -4.27 -2.19 11.01
CA TYR A 115 -4.79 -0.96 11.61
C TYR A 115 -4.89 0.17 10.58
N ARG A 116 -3.84 0.38 9.77
CA ARG A 116 -3.83 1.43 8.74
C ARG A 116 -4.87 1.19 7.65
N MET A 117 -5.10 -0.07 7.30
CA MET A 117 -6.14 -0.48 6.35
C MET A 117 -7.54 -0.22 6.91
N THR A 118 -7.78 -0.66 8.14
CA THR A 118 -9.07 -0.49 8.82
C THR A 118 -9.39 0.99 9.06
N ASP A 119 -8.44 1.79 9.56
CA ASP A 119 -8.60 3.24 9.73
C ASP A 119 -8.99 3.92 8.41
N TYR A 120 -8.34 3.53 7.31
CA TYR A 120 -8.65 4.09 6.00
C TYR A 120 -10.10 3.80 5.58
N TYR A 121 -10.53 2.53 5.65
CA TYR A 121 -11.89 2.16 5.26
C TYR A 121 -12.94 2.82 6.15
N TRP A 122 -12.67 2.90 7.45
CA TRP A 122 -13.52 3.57 8.42
C TRP A 122 -13.73 5.05 8.09
N ARG A 123 -12.63 5.76 7.79
CA ARG A 123 -12.69 7.19 7.41
C ARG A 123 -13.44 7.40 6.10
N ARG A 124 -13.19 6.58 5.08
CA ARG A 124 -13.91 6.61 3.80
C ARG A 124 -15.40 6.36 3.98
N TYR A 125 -15.78 5.47 4.89
CA TYR A 125 -17.19 5.22 5.23
C TYR A 125 -17.83 6.43 5.91
N ARG A 126 -17.18 7.00 6.93
CA ARG A 126 -17.67 8.20 7.65
C ARG A 126 -17.86 9.39 6.72
N GLU A 127 -16.92 9.65 5.83
CA GLU A 127 -16.99 10.73 4.84
C GLU A 127 -18.16 10.54 3.88
N LYS A 128 -18.44 9.30 3.44
CA LYS A 128 -19.59 9.01 2.57
C LYS A 128 -20.94 9.14 3.26
N CYS A 129 -20.99 8.77 4.55
CA CYS A 129 -22.22 8.76 5.32
C CYS A 129 -22.48 10.07 6.07
N ASP A 130 -21.63 11.11 5.88
CA ASP A 130 -21.74 12.42 6.54
C ASP A 130 -21.90 12.34 8.07
N ILE A 131 -21.34 11.29 8.69
CA ILE A 131 -21.58 10.94 10.10
C ILE A 131 -21.10 12.05 11.05
N ASP A 132 -20.04 12.76 10.66
CA ASP A 132 -19.42 13.82 11.45
C ASP A 132 -19.86 15.23 11.02
N LYS A 133 -20.83 15.38 10.08
CA LYS A 133 -21.39 16.70 9.76
C LYS A 133 -22.39 17.11 10.84
N PRO A 134 -22.33 18.36 11.37
CA PRO A 134 -23.33 18.82 12.32
C PRO A 134 -24.71 18.74 11.66
N LYS A 135 -25.61 17.97 12.28
CA LYS A 135 -27.03 18.01 11.91
C LYS A 135 -27.51 19.42 12.24
N ILE A 136 -27.76 20.22 11.22
CA ILE A 136 -28.45 21.50 11.39
C ILE A 136 -29.86 21.12 11.86
N MET A 137 -30.12 21.26 13.16
CA MET A 137 -31.49 21.26 13.68
C MET A 137 -32.10 22.61 13.27
N VAL A 138 -32.93 22.57 12.23
CA VAL A 138 -33.82 23.67 11.85
C VAL A 138 -35.07 23.61 12.73
#